data_AF-A0A8J3AM74-F1
#
_entry.id   AF-A0A8J3AM74-F1
#
_cell.length_a   1.000
_cell.length_b   1.000
_cell.length_c   1.000
_cell.angle_alpha   90.00
_cell.angle_beta   90.00
_cell.angle_gamma   90.00
#
_symmetry.space_group_name_H-M   'P 1'
#
loop_
_entity.id
_entity.type
_entity.pdbx_description
1 polymer ?
#
loop_
_entity_poly.entity_id
_entity_poly.type
_entity_poly.pdbx_seq_one_letter_code
_entity_poly.pdbx_strand_id
1 'polypeptide(L)'
;MQTPATKNNEQQPFVSEAHEGSPAFEWVVALCVVVCAVTALAGHVIWAVGIMAATAIGTAAIRLIMREHSPWKIRSVGFDCFFGFSLGVGLLITVLSIFFLAW
;
A
#
# COMPACT_ATOMS: atom_id res chain seq x y z
N MET A 1 -40.93 42.93 -20.62
CA MET A 1 -39.89 43.31 -19.65
C MET A 1 -39.27 42.01 -19.12
N GLN A 2 -38.15 41.57 -19.69
CA GLN A 2 -37.46 40.35 -19.26
C GLN A 2 -36.60 40.66 -18.03
N THR A 3 -36.89 40.01 -16.91
CA THR A 3 -36.06 40.03 -15.70
C THR A 3 -34.89 39.05 -15.85
N PRO A 4 -33.67 39.44 -15.40
CA PRO A 4 -32.43 38.73 -15.71
C PRO A 4 -32.32 37.40 -14.96
N ALA A 5 -31.75 36.41 -15.65
CA ALA A 5 -31.49 35.07 -15.15
C ALA A 5 -30.70 35.09 -13.83
N THR A 6 -31.28 34.49 -12.79
CA THR A 6 -30.59 34.08 -11.57
C THR A 6 -29.44 33.16 -11.95
N LYS A 7 -28.20 33.62 -11.78
CA LYS A 7 -27.00 32.76 -11.78
C LYS A 7 -27.22 31.67 -10.73
N ASN A 8 -27.51 30.45 -11.20
CA ASN A 8 -27.43 29.27 -10.36
C ASN A 8 -26.00 29.23 -9.83
N ASN A 9 -25.85 29.45 -8.53
CA ASN A 9 -24.61 29.19 -7.84
C ASN A 9 -24.29 27.72 -8.07
N GLU A 10 -23.35 27.46 -8.97
CA GLU A 10 -22.69 26.19 -9.15
C GLU A 10 -22.00 25.88 -7.82
N GLN A 11 -22.75 25.29 -6.89
CA GLN A 11 -22.20 24.64 -5.71
C GLN A 11 -21.41 23.46 -6.24
N GLN A 12 -20.17 23.72 -6.68
CA GLN A 12 -19.14 22.71 -6.83
C GLN A 12 -19.20 21.89 -5.53
N PRO A 13 -19.54 20.59 -5.59
CA PRO A 13 -19.61 19.78 -4.39
C PRO A 13 -18.25 19.93 -3.70
N PHE A 14 -18.24 20.41 -2.45
CA PHE A 14 -17.02 20.44 -1.67
C PHE A 14 -16.62 18.99 -1.40
N VAL A 15 -15.87 18.43 -2.34
CA VAL A 15 -15.24 17.13 -2.23
C VAL A 15 -14.10 17.34 -1.24
N SER A 16 -14.34 16.96 0.02
CA SER A 16 -13.32 16.87 1.06
C SER A 16 -12.30 15.77 0.73
N GLU A 17 -11.54 15.94 -0.34
CA GLU A 17 -10.33 15.15 -0.65
C GLU A 17 -9.18 15.52 0.30
N ALA A 18 -9.27 16.66 0.99
CA ALA A 18 -8.23 17.18 1.88
C ALA A 18 -8.02 16.36 3.18
N HIS A 19 -8.79 15.29 3.41
CA HIS A 19 -8.64 14.40 4.57
C HIS A 19 -8.59 12.91 4.18
N GLU A 20 -8.55 12.59 2.89
CA GLU A 20 -8.50 11.20 2.43
C GLU A 20 -7.06 10.66 2.46
N GLY A 21 -6.79 9.94 3.55
CA GLY A 21 -5.59 9.15 3.75
C GLY A 21 -4.52 9.87 4.56
N SER A 22 -4.06 9.27 5.66
CA SER A 22 -2.96 9.85 6.43
C SER A 22 -1.64 9.52 5.72
N PRO A 23 -0.87 10.54 5.29
CA PRO A 23 0.38 10.31 4.54
C PRO A 23 1.40 9.48 5.34
N ALA A 24 1.26 9.44 6.67
CA ALA A 24 2.18 8.75 7.57
C ALA A 24 2.39 7.27 7.22
N PHE A 25 1.34 6.52 6.84
CA PHE A 25 1.51 5.10 6.58
C PHE A 25 2.26 4.82 5.28
N GLU A 26 1.97 5.58 4.22
CA GLU A 26 2.66 5.45 2.93
C GLU A 26 4.17 5.70 3.11
N TRP A 27 4.53 6.71 3.90
CA TRP A 27 5.92 7.00 4.24
C TRP A 27 6.60 5.91 5.06
N VAL A 28 5.88 5.26 5.99
CA VAL A 28 6.43 4.13 6.76
C VAL A 28 6.73 2.94 5.84
N VAL A 29 5.81 2.58 4.97
CA VAL A 29 6.03 1.47 4.01
C VAL A 29 7.16 1.82 3.04
N ALA A 30 7.18 3.05 2.53
CA ALA A 30 8.26 3.52 1.66
C ALA A 30 9.63 3.43 2.36
N LEU A 31 9.71 3.85 3.62
CA LEU A 31 10.94 3.72 4.43
C LEU A 31 11.35 2.26 4.58
N CYS A 32 10.41 1.35 4.87
CA CYS A 32 10.69 -0.09 4.94
C CYS A 32 11.28 -0.62 3.62
N VAL A 33 10.73 -0.21 2.46
CA VAL A 33 11.24 -0.62 1.15
C VAL A 33 12.66 -0.09 0.91
N VAL A 34 12.94 1.15 1.29
CA VAL A 34 14.30 1.73 1.20
C VAL A 34 15.29 0.93 2.05
N VAL A 35 14.92 0.58 3.29
CA VAL A 35 15.77 -0.25 4.17
C VAL A 35 16.03 -1.62 3.55
N CYS A 36 15.02 -2.25 2.94
CA CYS A 36 15.19 -3.51 2.22
C CYS A 36 16.17 -3.36 1.05
N ALA A 37 16.04 -2.30 0.26
CA ALA A 37 16.93 -2.04 -0.88
C ALA A 37 18.38 -1.86 -0.43
N VAL A 38 18.63 -1.06 0.62
CA VAL A 38 19.97 -0.86 1.18
C VAL A 38 20.54 -2.18 1.71
N THR A 39 19.73 -2.99 2.39
CA THR A 39 20.14 -4.30 2.93
C THR A 39 20.48 -5.29 1.80
N ALA A 40 19.74 -5.24 0.70
CA ALA A 40 20.03 -6.05 -0.49
C ALA A 40 21.34 -5.62 -1.16
N LEU A 41 21.60 -4.31 -1.28
CA LEU A 41 22.86 -3.78 -1.81
C LEU A 41 24.07 -4.12 -0.94
N ALA A 42 23.89 -4.27 0.37
CA ALA A 42 24.93 -4.73 1.30
C ALA A 42 25.22 -6.24 1.20
N GLY A 43 24.53 -6.99 0.32
CA GLY A 43 24.74 -8.43 0.11
C GLY A 43 23.86 -9.33 0.98
N HIS A 44 23.03 -8.78 1.86
CA HIS A 44 22.10 -9.54 2.72
C HIS A 44 20.73 -9.74 2.06
N VAL A 45 20.74 -10.26 0.82
CA VAL A 45 19.53 -10.37 -0.03
C VAL A 45 18.44 -11.23 0.60
N ILE A 46 18.79 -12.36 1.25
CA ILE A 46 17.81 -13.24 1.90
C ILE A 46 17.04 -12.51 3.01
N TRP A 47 17.76 -11.73 3.83
CA TRP A 47 17.16 -10.93 4.91
C TRP A 47 16.30 -9.81 4.35
N ALA A 48 16.78 -9.10 3.32
CA ALA A 48 16.03 -8.03 2.66
C ALA A 48 14.71 -8.55 2.07
N VAL A 49 14.75 -9.69 1.39
CA VAL A 49 13.56 -10.33 0.81
C VAL A 49 12.61 -10.82 1.90
N GLY A 50 13.11 -11.38 3.01
CA GLY A 50 12.29 -11.78 4.15
C GLY A 50 11.52 -10.61 4.79
N ILE A 51 12.20 -9.48 5.00
CA ILE A 51 11.58 -8.26 5.54
C ILE A 51 10.53 -7.69 4.56
N MET A 52 10.83 -7.70 3.26
CA MET A 52 9.91 -7.25 2.23
C MET A 52 8.67 -8.15 2.13
N ALA A 53 8.84 -9.46 2.24
CA ALA A 53 7.74 -10.41 2.29
C ALA A 53 6.85 -10.17 3.52
N ALA A 54 7.46 -10.00 4.70
CA ALA A 54 6.72 -9.68 5.93
C ALA A 54 5.99 -8.33 5.84
N THR A 55 6.60 -7.34 5.20
CA THR A 55 5.99 -6.02 4.96
C THR A 55 4.79 -6.15 4.04
N ALA A 56 4.88 -6.90 2.93
CA ALA A 56 3.77 -7.11 2.00
C ALA A 56 2.58 -7.85 2.62
N ILE A 57 2.84 -8.86 3.47
CA ILE A 57 1.81 -9.58 4.21
C ILE A 57 1.20 -8.68 5.27
N GLY A 58 2.02 -7.94 6.02
CA GLY A 58 1.57 -7.03 7.07
C GLY A 58 0.68 -5.92 6.53
N THR A 59 1.08 -5.28 5.42
CA THR A 59 0.26 -4.24 4.78
C THR A 59 -1.06 -4.80 4.24
N ALA A 60 -1.05 -6.00 3.64
CA ALA A 60 -2.27 -6.69 3.22
C ALA A 60 -3.20 -7.03 4.39
N ALA A 61 -2.64 -7.50 5.52
CA ALA A 61 -3.40 -7.82 6.73
C ALA A 61 -4.03 -6.57 7.35
N ILE A 62 -3.25 -5.47 7.48
CA ILE A 62 -3.76 -4.18 7.98
C ILE A 62 -4.89 -3.67 7.08
N ARG A 63 -4.75 -3.81 5.76
CA ARG A 63 -5.80 -3.45 4.78
C ARG A 63 -7.08 -4.27 4.98
N LEU A 64 -6.94 -5.56 5.24
CA LEU A 64 -8.07 -6.47 5.49
C LEU A 64 -8.83 -6.12 6.77
N ILE A 65 -8.11 -5.69 7.82
CA ILE A 65 -8.68 -5.30 9.11
C ILE A 65 -9.32 -3.91 9.06
N MET A 66 -8.66 -2.92 8.43
CA MET A 66 -9.13 -1.53 8.44
C MET A 66 -10.21 -1.21 7.39
N ARG A 67 -10.50 -2.12 6.46
CA ARG A 67 -11.58 -2.12 5.43
C ARG A 67 -12.22 -0.76 5.08
N GLU A 68 -13.08 -0.21 5.94
CA GLU A 68 -13.85 1.03 5.71
C GLU A 68 -13.16 2.32 6.22
N HIS A 69 -12.20 2.21 7.14
CA HIS A 69 -11.40 3.30 7.70
C HIS A 69 -9.97 3.32 7.14
N SER A 70 -9.74 2.73 5.97
CA SER A 70 -8.38 2.54 5.50
C SER A 70 -7.67 3.89 5.31
N PRO A 71 -6.48 4.08 5.90
CA PRO A 71 -5.82 5.38 5.97
C PRO A 71 -5.13 5.74 4.64
N TRP A 72 -5.54 5.12 3.54
CA TRP A 72 -5.09 5.41 2.18
C TRP A 72 -6.21 5.09 1.16
N LYS A 73 -6.51 6.06 0.29
CA LYS A 73 -7.61 6.01 -0.70
C LYS A 73 -7.24 5.08 -1.84
N ILE A 74 -7.81 3.88 -1.89
CA ILE A 74 -7.68 2.96 -3.03
C ILE A 74 -9.05 2.35 -3.36
N ARG A 75 -9.33 2.23 -4.66
CA ARG A 75 -10.63 1.88 -5.25
C ARG A 75 -11.14 0.46 -4.93
N SER A 76 -10.29 -0.49 -4.47
CA SER A 76 -10.73 -1.83 -4.05
C SER A 76 -9.81 -2.47 -3.01
N VAL A 77 -10.35 -2.74 -1.81
CA VAL A 77 -9.66 -3.44 -0.72
C VAL A 77 -9.23 -4.85 -1.12
N GLY A 78 -10.09 -5.58 -1.85
CA GLY A 78 -9.80 -6.96 -2.25
C GLY A 78 -8.64 -7.09 -3.22
N PHE A 79 -8.51 -6.13 -4.14
CA PHE A 79 -7.41 -6.08 -5.11
C PHE A 79 -6.05 -5.91 -4.40
N ASP A 80 -5.95 -4.96 -3.47
CA ASP A 80 -4.69 -4.71 -2.75
C ASP A 80 -4.27 -5.90 -1.89
N CYS A 81 -5.23 -6.50 -1.18
CA CYS A 81 -4.95 -7.68 -0.36
C CYS A 81 -4.48 -8.86 -1.23
N PHE A 82 -5.08 -9.07 -2.41
CA PHE A 82 -4.66 -10.14 -3.31
C PHE A 82 -3.19 -9.98 -3.72
N PHE A 83 -2.79 -8.81 -4.22
CA PHE A 83 -1.40 -8.58 -4.61
C PHE A 83 -0.43 -8.61 -3.43
N GLY A 84 -0.81 -8.07 -2.27
CA GLY A 84 0.04 -8.10 -1.08
C GLY A 84 0.30 -9.52 -0.56
N PHE A 85 -0.74 -10.37 -0.48
CA PHE A 85 -0.57 -11.78 -0.09
C PHE A 85 0.15 -12.58 -1.17
N SER A 86 -0.19 -12.42 -2.46
CA SER A 86 0.50 -13.12 -3.55
C SER A 86 1.99 -12.78 -3.61
N LEU A 87 2.34 -11.50 -3.45
CA LEU A 87 3.74 -11.06 -3.45
C LEU A 87 4.47 -11.56 -2.19
N GLY A 88 3.84 -11.47 -1.01
CA GLY A 88 4.41 -11.97 0.23
C GLY A 88 4.66 -13.48 0.21
N VAL A 89 3.66 -14.26 -0.18
CA VAL A 89 3.78 -15.73 -0.28
C VAL A 89 4.77 -16.13 -1.37
N GLY A 90 4.73 -15.45 -2.53
CA GLY A 90 5.69 -15.68 -3.61
C GLY A 90 7.14 -15.49 -3.16
N LEU A 91 7.43 -14.39 -2.46
CA LEU A 91 8.78 -14.12 -1.93
C LEU A 91 9.20 -15.15 -0.87
N LEU A 92 8.29 -15.60 0.00
CA LEU A 92 8.59 -16.66 0.97
C LEU A 92 8.94 -17.98 0.29
N ILE A 93 8.20 -18.36 -0.75
CA ILE A 93 8.50 -19.56 -1.55
C ILE A 93 9.87 -19.41 -2.22
N THR A 94 10.20 -18.23 -2.77
CA THR A 94 11.52 -17.99 -3.36
C THR A 94 12.63 -18.13 -2.32
N VAL A 95 12.48 -17.58 -1.12
CA VAL A 95 13.47 -17.72 -0.04
C VAL A 95 13.62 -19.17 0.40
N LEU A 96 12.51 -19.89 0.58
CA LEU A 96 12.54 -21.32 0.91
C LEU A 96 13.21 -22.15 -0.18
N SER A 97 12.93 -21.84 -1.45
CA SER A 97 13.54 -22.52 -2.59
C SER A 97 15.04 -22.28 -2.66
N ILE A 98 15.50 -21.05 -2.43
CA ILE A 98 16.94 -20.73 -2.38
C ILE A 98 17.59 -21.44 -1.20
N PHE A 99 16.95 -21.40 -0.03
CA PHE A 99 17.46 -22.07 1.17
C PHE A 99 17.59 -23.58 0.98
N PHE A 100 16.59 -24.21 0.35
CA PHE A 100 16.61 -25.64 0.05
C PHE A 100 17.62 -26.01 -1.05
N LEU A 101 17.86 -25.12 -2.03
CA LEU A 101 18.86 -25.34 -3.08
C LEU A 101 20.30 -25.12 -2.58
N ALA A 102 20.48 -24.18 -1.64
CA ALA A 102 21.78 -23.81 -1.10
C ALA A 102 22.28 -24.78 -0.01
N TRP A 103 21.48 -25.79 0.35
CA TRP A 103 21.78 -26.84 1.31
C TRP A 103 21.84 -28.20 0.61
#